data_AF-A0A6P6VKA5-F1
#
_entry.id   AF-A0A6P6VKA5-F1
#
_cell.length_a   1.000
_cell.length_b   1.000
_cell.length_c   1.000
_cell.angle_alpha   90.00
_cell.angle_beta   90.00
_cell.angle_gamma   90.00
#
_symmetry.space_group_name_H-M   'P 1'
#
loop_
_entity.id
_entity.type
_entity.pdbx_description
1 polymer ?
#
loop_
_entity_poly.entity_id
_entity_poly.type
_entity_poly.pdbx_seq_one_letter_code
_entity_poly.pdbx_strand_id
1 'polypeptide(L)'
;MLVIPTTPPLPRHHSFLFPNRSTSPTPTTTGGDSSNSRRWGCSCSATATAPKSPLHHRLFKYSSRNNNIQMMRLRPPPLPRRVPGGCCRRRRLVFSCLVTDPDCFQVGRLIGTYGFMNITSYSGLRSEGMLGSAPLQLEDSGIFGSFKVQDVGEGNFQIRLYQGRISQGPFRGTPVVFKVYPGQQVGGIEADLMAANELNAHAFLQSNQNDACQNIQLLVGGFETKTGEQWLAFRNDGIYSAADYAKVSSQSMSKDPDHGDSRFWNPFDKDLTLRRRRYFVTKLFQGTMRGLAYMHDNDRLHQSLGPYSVVLNTMVEKEAAYLVPRLRDLAFAVDVRYPQLENDSGTLSEGLWRRASAAGAFTPMEKRAFGIADDIYEAGLLLAYLAFLPFCEAGTMDSLSLQRLLENTFQLDLEATREYCLADDRLLEGVRYLDLRDNAGWELLQAMLNRDFRKRPTAEAVLNHRFLSGSSL
;
A
#
# COMPACT_ATOMS: atom_id res chain seq x y z
N MET A 1 -13.53 42.15 -46.24
CA MET A 1 -14.95 41.75 -46.47
C MET A 1 -15.06 40.30 -46.01
N LEU A 2 -15.35 39.94 -44.76
CA LEU A 2 -16.32 40.40 -43.75
C LEU A 2 -17.77 40.05 -44.13
N VAL A 3 -18.27 38.90 -43.67
CA VAL A 3 -19.65 38.69 -43.23
C VAL A 3 -19.68 37.64 -42.10
N ILE A 4 -20.20 38.05 -40.95
CA ILE A 4 -20.55 37.27 -39.75
C ILE A 4 -22.07 36.98 -39.81
N PRO A 5 -22.55 35.88 -39.22
CA PRO A 5 -23.86 35.88 -38.55
C PRO A 5 -23.77 35.26 -37.14
N THR A 6 -23.89 36.04 -36.05
CA THR A 6 -25.12 36.39 -35.28
C THR A 6 -25.82 35.23 -34.58
N THR A 7 -25.68 35.21 -33.25
CA THR A 7 -26.48 34.50 -32.23
C THR A 7 -27.89 35.07 -32.07
N PRO A 8 -28.84 34.28 -31.54
CA PRO A 8 -29.76 34.78 -30.50
C PRO A 8 -30.13 33.67 -29.44
N PRO A 9 -31.06 33.87 -28.48
CA PRO A 9 -30.77 34.36 -27.12
C PRO A 9 -31.23 33.43 -25.96
N LEU A 10 -30.76 33.75 -24.74
CA LEU A 10 -31.19 33.21 -23.44
C LEU A 10 -32.63 33.61 -23.06
N PRO A 11 -33.34 32.78 -22.24
CA PRO A 11 -34.44 33.24 -21.41
C PRO A 11 -34.16 33.14 -19.89
N ARG A 12 -34.15 34.33 -19.27
CA ARG A 12 -34.72 34.82 -18.00
C ARG A 12 -34.94 33.89 -16.79
N HIS A 13 -34.38 34.39 -15.68
CA HIS A 13 -34.82 34.36 -14.28
C HIS A 13 -36.29 34.02 -14.00
N HIS A 14 -36.50 33.10 -13.05
CA HIS A 14 -37.62 33.13 -12.12
C HIS A 14 -37.14 32.91 -10.68
N SER A 15 -37.28 33.96 -9.88
CA SER A 15 -37.22 33.97 -8.43
C SER A 15 -38.54 33.42 -7.89
N PHE A 16 -38.52 32.52 -6.91
CA PHE A 16 -39.67 32.29 -6.04
C PHE A 16 -39.24 32.08 -4.58
N LEU A 17 -40.02 32.73 -3.73
CA LEU A 17 -39.87 32.96 -2.31
C LEU A 17 -40.24 31.73 -1.45
N PHE A 18 -39.64 31.69 -0.27
CA PHE A 18 -40.03 30.90 0.90
C PHE A 18 -41.51 31.07 1.30
N PRO A 19 -42.04 30.12 2.10
CA PRO A 19 -42.51 30.57 3.42
C PRO A 19 -42.02 29.70 4.60
N ASN A 20 -41.75 30.42 5.69
CA ASN A 20 -41.54 29.98 7.06
C ASN A 20 -42.68 29.10 7.60
N ARG A 21 -42.35 28.15 8.48
CA ARG A 21 -43.04 28.04 9.79
C ARG A 21 -42.20 27.31 10.85
N SER A 22 -41.97 28.06 11.91
CA SER A 22 -41.54 27.72 13.27
C SER A 22 -42.37 26.63 13.94
N THR A 23 -41.76 25.82 14.83
CA THR A 23 -41.90 25.91 16.31
C THR A 23 -41.30 24.67 16.99
N SER A 24 -40.33 24.88 17.87
CA SER A 24 -40.00 24.01 19.01
C SER A 24 -41.06 24.16 20.13
N PRO A 25 -41.22 23.18 21.05
CA PRO A 25 -40.65 23.42 22.38
C PRO A 25 -40.09 22.18 23.10
N THR A 26 -39.25 22.50 24.08
CA THR A 26 -38.55 21.71 25.10
C THR A 26 -39.48 21.04 26.14
N PRO A 27 -38.95 20.10 26.97
CA PRO A 27 -39.72 19.15 27.76
C PRO A 27 -39.97 19.59 29.21
N THR A 28 -41.00 19.03 29.83
CA THR A 28 -41.25 19.09 31.28
C THR A 28 -41.32 17.69 31.89
N THR A 29 -40.57 17.57 32.99
CA THR A 29 -40.50 16.57 34.06
C THR A 29 -41.83 16.10 34.65
N THR A 30 -41.81 14.84 35.14
CA THR A 30 -42.39 14.23 36.39
C THR A 30 -42.68 12.76 36.04
N GLY A 31 -42.35 11.71 36.79
CA GLY A 31 -42.11 11.50 38.21
C GLY A 31 -42.83 10.18 38.59
N GLY A 32 -42.26 9.39 39.50
CA GLY A 32 -43.04 8.48 40.35
C GLY A 32 -43.16 7.00 39.94
N ASP A 33 -42.26 6.21 40.54
CA ASP A 33 -42.56 5.09 41.45
C ASP A 33 -43.34 3.81 41.07
N SER A 34 -42.74 2.73 41.59
CA SER A 34 -43.36 1.61 42.32
C SER A 34 -43.57 0.25 41.62
N SER A 35 -42.61 -0.64 41.91
CA SER A 35 -42.77 -1.95 42.57
C SER A 35 -43.84 -2.95 42.12
N ASN A 36 -43.36 -4.15 41.74
CA ASN A 36 -43.74 -5.49 42.25
C ASN A 36 -43.09 -6.54 41.33
N SER A 37 -42.67 -7.74 41.71
CA SER A 37 -42.68 -8.49 42.97
C SER A 37 -41.91 -9.81 42.70
N ARG A 38 -41.10 -10.26 43.68
CA ARG A 38 -40.94 -11.62 44.27
C ARG A 38 -41.13 -12.85 43.32
N ARG A 39 -40.37 -13.96 43.39
CA ARG A 39 -39.92 -14.72 44.58
C ARG A 39 -39.24 -16.06 44.17
N TRP A 40 -38.43 -16.62 45.10
CA TRP A 40 -37.93 -18.01 45.26
C TRP A 40 -36.77 -18.47 44.35
N GLY A 41 -35.72 -19.15 44.84
CA GLY A 41 -35.44 -19.72 46.16
C GLY A 41 -34.10 -20.48 46.15
N CYS A 42 -33.40 -20.47 47.27
CA CYS A 42 -32.15 -21.19 47.54
C CYS A 42 -32.39 -22.66 47.93
N SER A 43 -31.40 -23.52 47.71
CA SER A 43 -31.04 -24.58 48.68
C SER A 43 -29.59 -25.07 48.50
N CYS A 44 -28.93 -25.24 49.64
CA CYS A 44 -27.50 -25.47 49.89
C CYS A 44 -27.06 -26.95 49.80
N SER A 45 -25.73 -27.18 49.68
CA SER A 45 -24.84 -28.04 50.53
C SER A 45 -23.61 -28.49 49.69
N ALA A 46 -22.38 -28.02 49.93
CA ALA A 46 -21.42 -28.24 51.03
C ALA A 46 -20.69 -29.60 50.99
N THR A 47 -19.39 -29.61 50.71
CA THR A 47 -18.34 -30.23 51.57
C THR A 47 -16.93 -29.89 51.09
N ALA A 48 -16.07 -29.63 52.07
CA ALA A 48 -14.70 -29.15 51.97
C ALA A 48 -13.68 -30.29 51.99
N THR A 49 -12.45 -30.03 51.55
CA THR A 49 -11.22 -30.23 52.36
C THR A 49 -9.97 -29.73 51.62
N ALA A 50 -9.21 -28.86 52.29
CA ALA A 50 -7.82 -28.52 51.98
C ALA A 50 -6.87 -29.46 52.76
N PRO A 51 -5.54 -29.44 52.48
CA PRO A 51 -4.70 -28.64 53.37
C PRO A 51 -3.43 -27.97 52.74
N LYS A 52 -3.22 -26.71 53.13
CA LYS A 52 -2.02 -26.07 53.74
C LYS A 52 -0.59 -26.25 53.13
N SER A 53 -0.10 -25.16 52.49
CA SER A 53 1.09 -24.30 52.77
C SER A 53 2.42 -24.89 53.33
N PRO A 54 3.65 -24.35 53.05
CA PRO A 54 3.95 -22.90 53.07
C PRO A 54 5.05 -22.31 52.14
N LEU A 55 4.93 -20.98 51.95
CA LEU A 55 5.91 -19.90 51.81
C LEU A 55 7.37 -20.19 51.39
N HIS A 56 7.82 -19.51 50.32
CA HIS A 56 9.10 -18.79 50.33
C HIS A 56 9.11 -17.63 49.30
N HIS A 57 9.21 -16.40 49.79
CA HIS A 57 9.67 -15.24 49.03
C HIS A 57 11.09 -15.49 48.51
N ARG A 58 11.31 -15.40 47.20
CA ARG A 58 12.62 -15.08 46.61
C ARG A 58 12.48 -14.12 45.43
N LEU A 59 13.14 -12.98 45.60
CA LEU A 59 13.53 -12.03 44.57
C LEU A 59 14.06 -12.74 43.31
N PHE A 60 13.44 -12.50 42.15
CA PHE A 60 14.06 -12.81 40.87
C PHE A 60 14.68 -11.53 40.29
N LYS A 61 16.00 -11.43 40.43
CA LYS A 61 16.85 -10.57 39.61
C LYS A 61 16.75 -11.02 38.15
N TYR A 62 16.47 -10.07 37.26
CA TYR A 62 16.71 -10.20 35.83
C TYR A 62 18.18 -10.58 35.58
N SER A 63 18.42 -11.71 34.91
CA SER A 63 19.73 -12.06 34.39
C SER A 63 19.56 -12.67 32.99
N SER A 64 20.09 -11.93 32.03
CA SER A 64 20.15 -12.25 30.60
C SER A 64 20.94 -13.54 30.35
N ARG A 65 20.30 -14.58 29.81
CA ARG A 65 20.99 -15.76 29.24
C ARG A 65 20.24 -16.33 28.03
N ASN A 66 20.92 -16.22 26.88
CA ASN A 66 20.94 -17.12 25.72
C ASN A 66 19.72 -18.01 25.47
N ASN A 67 18.86 -17.58 24.55
CA ASN A 67 18.01 -18.50 23.77
C ASN A 67 18.82 -19.05 22.59
N ASN A 68 19.32 -20.27 22.73
CA ASN A 68 19.84 -21.05 21.61
C ASN A 68 18.68 -21.50 20.72
N ILE A 69 18.34 -20.68 19.72
CA ILE A 69 17.50 -21.09 18.59
C ILE A 69 18.44 -21.74 17.58
N GLN A 70 18.31 -23.04 17.41
CA GLN A 70 19.12 -23.80 16.46
C GLN A 70 18.37 -23.75 15.11
N MET A 71 19.01 -23.31 14.03
CA MET A 71 18.38 -22.90 12.75
C MET A 71 18.80 -23.80 11.58
N MET A 72 18.01 -23.87 10.49
CA MET A 72 18.28 -24.76 9.33
C MET A 72 18.55 -23.96 8.03
N ARG A 73 19.32 -24.56 7.11
CA ARG A 73 19.71 -23.96 5.82
C ARG A 73 18.64 -24.22 4.75
N LEU A 74 18.24 -23.19 4.02
CA LEU A 74 17.42 -23.33 2.81
C LEU A 74 18.25 -23.94 1.67
N ARG A 75 17.67 -24.90 0.93
CA ARG A 75 18.33 -25.56 -0.22
C ARG A 75 18.40 -24.59 -1.41
N PRO A 76 19.58 -24.34 -2.00
CA PRO A 76 19.70 -23.47 -3.17
C PRO A 76 19.21 -24.15 -4.46
N PRO A 77 18.62 -23.41 -5.41
CA PRO A 77 18.42 -23.90 -6.78
C PRO A 77 19.76 -23.99 -7.56
N PRO A 78 19.84 -24.79 -8.64
CA PRO A 78 21.09 -25.04 -9.36
C PRO A 78 21.63 -23.79 -10.11
N LEU A 79 22.95 -23.60 -10.06
CA LEU A 79 23.68 -22.43 -10.57
C LEU A 79 24.16 -22.60 -12.04
N PRO A 80 24.16 -21.54 -12.88
CA PRO A 80 24.98 -21.47 -14.08
C PRO A 80 26.41 -20.91 -13.81
N ARG A 81 27.39 -21.34 -14.62
CA ARG A 81 28.83 -21.09 -14.47
C ARG A 81 29.23 -19.61 -14.70
N ARG A 82 30.18 -19.12 -13.88
CA ARG A 82 30.80 -17.77 -13.92
C ARG A 82 31.86 -17.60 -15.02
N VAL A 83 32.00 -16.37 -15.50
CA VAL A 83 33.18 -15.83 -16.22
C VAL A 83 33.57 -14.47 -15.58
N PRO A 84 34.86 -14.12 -15.39
CA PRO A 84 35.25 -12.91 -14.66
C PRO A 84 35.67 -11.72 -15.54
N GLY A 85 35.39 -10.48 -15.08
CA GLY A 85 36.12 -9.27 -15.51
C GLY A 85 35.46 -7.90 -15.22
N GLY A 86 36.15 -7.01 -14.47
CA GLY A 86 36.30 -5.59 -14.83
C GLY A 86 35.54 -4.44 -14.11
N CYS A 87 36.18 -3.88 -13.06
CA CYS A 87 36.31 -2.46 -12.58
C CYS A 87 35.17 -1.39 -12.59
N CYS A 88 34.80 -0.97 -11.37
CA CYS A 88 34.56 0.39 -10.81
C CYS A 88 33.75 1.49 -11.54
N ARG A 89 32.45 1.56 -11.21
CA ARG A 89 31.77 2.76 -10.67
C ARG A 89 31.21 2.35 -9.30
N ARG A 90 30.76 3.26 -8.41
CA ARG A 90 30.01 2.89 -7.17
C ARG A 90 28.70 2.18 -7.55
N ARG A 91 28.80 0.94 -8.02
CA ARG A 91 27.71 0.05 -8.35
C ARG A 91 27.19 -0.49 -7.03
N ARG A 92 25.86 -0.50 -6.88
CA ARG A 92 25.16 -1.28 -5.86
C ARG A 92 25.83 -2.67 -5.86
N LEU A 93 26.48 -3.07 -4.75
CA LEU A 93 27.09 -4.40 -4.71
C LEU A 93 25.95 -5.41 -4.87
N VAL A 94 25.87 -6.03 -6.03
CA VAL A 94 24.86 -7.02 -6.36
C VAL A 94 25.23 -8.28 -5.58
N PHE A 95 24.29 -8.80 -4.78
CA PHE A 95 24.47 -10.08 -4.10
C PHE A 95 24.52 -11.18 -5.16
N SER A 96 25.72 -11.65 -5.48
CA SER A 96 25.90 -12.69 -6.51
C SER A 96 25.34 -14.06 -6.10
N CYS A 97 25.07 -14.26 -4.81
CA CYS A 97 24.40 -15.40 -4.21
C CYS A 97 23.60 -14.91 -3.00
N LEU A 98 22.38 -15.44 -2.80
CA LEU A 98 21.58 -15.19 -1.61
C LEU A 98 22.26 -15.76 -0.36
N VAL A 99 22.29 -14.99 0.72
CA VAL A 99 22.83 -15.46 2.01
C VAL A 99 21.79 -16.33 2.70
N THR A 100 22.06 -17.62 2.85
CA THR A 100 21.11 -18.59 3.44
C THR A 100 21.52 -19.13 4.81
N ASP A 101 22.75 -18.83 5.25
CA ASP A 101 23.21 -19.23 6.57
C ASP A 101 22.68 -18.25 7.63
N PRO A 102 21.85 -18.71 8.60
CA PRO A 102 21.31 -17.86 9.65
C PRO A 102 22.40 -17.20 10.50
N ASP A 103 23.57 -17.84 10.68
CA ASP A 103 24.67 -17.28 11.47
C ASP A 103 25.34 -16.06 10.81
N CYS A 104 25.05 -15.84 9.52
CA CYS A 104 25.45 -14.64 8.79
C CYS A 104 24.55 -13.43 9.04
N PHE A 105 23.50 -13.59 9.86
CA PHE A 105 22.55 -12.54 10.19
C PHE A 105 22.54 -12.25 11.69
N GLN A 106 22.48 -10.96 12.03
CA GLN A 106 22.16 -10.50 13.37
C GLN A 106 20.77 -9.85 13.35
N VAL A 107 19.83 -10.49 14.04
CA VAL A 107 18.45 -9.99 14.22
C VAL A 107 18.42 -8.98 15.37
N GLY A 108 17.69 -7.89 15.16
CA GLY A 108 17.47 -6.82 16.11
C GLY A 108 16.01 -6.76 16.57
N ARG A 109 15.53 -5.54 16.84
CA ARG A 109 14.18 -5.31 17.36
C ARG A 109 13.08 -5.57 16.32
N LEU A 110 11.89 -5.92 16.81
CA LEU A 110 10.65 -5.86 16.04
C LEU A 110 10.38 -4.40 15.64
N ILE A 111 10.10 -4.18 14.36
CA ILE A 111 9.76 -2.86 13.79
C ILE A 111 8.25 -2.72 13.68
N GLY A 112 7.55 -3.81 13.34
CA GLY A 112 6.10 -3.80 13.21
C GLY A 112 5.57 -5.14 12.76
N THR A 113 4.25 -5.23 12.70
CA THR A 113 3.51 -6.38 12.18
C THR A 113 2.45 -5.88 11.22
N TYR A 114 2.18 -6.63 10.18
CA TYR A 114 1.04 -6.35 9.31
C TYR A 114 0.42 -7.67 8.85
N GLY A 115 -0.91 -7.69 8.77
CA GLY A 115 -1.61 -8.75 8.06
C GLY A 115 -1.27 -8.66 6.58
N PHE A 116 -1.30 -9.78 5.87
CA PHE A 116 -1.28 -9.72 4.43
C PHE A 116 -2.70 -9.49 3.91
N MET A 117 -2.81 -8.64 2.90
CA MET A 117 -4.03 -8.43 2.14
C MET A 117 -3.71 -8.91 0.73
N ASN A 118 -4.51 -9.84 0.22
CA ASN A 118 -4.52 -10.08 -1.21
C ASN A 118 -5.19 -8.86 -1.86
N ILE A 119 -4.41 -7.83 -2.21
CA ILE A 119 -4.88 -6.75 -3.07
C ILE A 119 -4.86 -7.31 -4.48
N THR A 120 -5.74 -8.25 -4.76
CA THR A 120 -6.12 -8.54 -6.13
C THR A 120 -7.52 -8.01 -6.29
N SER A 121 -7.58 -6.75 -6.70
CA SER A 121 -8.75 -6.04 -7.23
C SER A 121 -10.02 -5.97 -6.38
N TYR A 122 -10.57 -4.78 -6.40
CA TYR A 122 -11.96 -4.45 -6.16
C TYR A 122 -12.90 -5.48 -6.77
N SER A 123 -13.43 -6.34 -5.90
CA SER A 123 -14.50 -7.25 -6.26
C SER A 123 -15.67 -6.40 -6.72
N GLY A 124 -16.04 -6.56 -7.99
CA GLY A 124 -17.19 -5.88 -8.59
C GLY A 124 -18.45 -6.13 -7.78
N LEU A 125 -19.30 -5.11 -7.72
CA LEU A 125 -20.64 -5.14 -7.15
C LEU A 125 -21.36 -6.48 -7.41
N ARG A 126 -21.92 -7.07 -6.35
CA ARG A 126 -23.18 -7.82 -6.45
C ARG A 126 -24.19 -7.29 -5.44
N SER A 127 -25.16 -6.56 -5.99
CA SER A 127 -26.59 -6.46 -5.72
C SER A 127 -27.13 -6.68 -4.29
N GLU A 128 -27.94 -5.70 -3.86
CA GLU A 128 -28.85 -5.62 -2.71
C GLU A 128 -29.41 -6.94 -2.15
N GLY A 129 -29.45 -7.04 -0.81
CA GLY A 129 -30.31 -7.99 -0.11
C GLY A 129 -30.06 -8.16 1.40
N MET A 130 -30.83 -7.40 2.21
CA MET A 130 -31.34 -7.73 3.55
C MET A 130 -30.44 -7.73 4.83
N LEU A 131 -30.94 -6.94 5.80
CA LEU A 131 -30.92 -7.03 7.28
C LEU A 131 -29.64 -6.71 8.10
N GLY A 132 -29.73 -5.60 8.87
CA GLY A 132 -29.72 -5.69 10.34
C GLY A 132 -28.56 -5.08 11.15
N SER A 133 -28.86 -3.96 11.83
CA SER A 133 -28.37 -3.49 13.14
C SER A 133 -26.91 -3.00 13.37
N ALA A 134 -26.77 -1.66 13.41
CA ALA A 134 -26.43 -0.77 14.55
C ALA A 134 -25.19 -1.00 15.47
N PRO A 135 -24.62 0.07 16.07
CA PRO A 135 -23.17 0.29 16.21
C PRO A 135 -22.64 0.22 17.65
N LEU A 136 -21.34 -0.07 17.85
CA LEU A 136 -20.65 0.20 19.13
C LEU A 136 -19.19 0.69 18.97
N GLN A 137 -19.08 2.00 19.24
CA GLN A 137 -18.10 2.76 20.02
C GLN A 137 -16.68 2.18 20.29
N LEU A 138 -15.74 2.85 19.63
CA LEU A 138 -14.42 3.36 20.04
C LEU A 138 -13.99 3.23 21.52
N GLU A 139 -12.81 2.65 21.76
CA GLU A 139 -11.84 3.18 22.73
C GLU A 139 -10.40 3.00 22.24
N ASP A 140 -9.58 3.92 22.73
CA ASP A 140 -8.32 4.44 22.22
C ASP A 140 -7.11 3.61 22.66
N SER A 141 -6.22 3.26 21.72
CA SER A 141 -4.82 2.92 22.00
C SER A 141 -3.94 2.98 20.74
N GLY A 142 -3.42 4.18 20.45
CA GLY A 142 -2.04 4.43 20.02
C GLY A 142 -1.42 3.63 18.85
N ILE A 143 -1.24 4.35 17.72
CA ILE A 143 -0.14 4.21 16.73
C ILE A 143 -0.29 3.15 15.62
N PHE A 144 -1.36 2.35 15.57
CA PHE A 144 -1.78 1.68 14.33
C PHE A 144 -3.27 1.90 14.14
N GLY A 145 -3.61 2.85 13.27
CA GLY A 145 -5.01 3.13 12.90
C GLY A 145 -5.63 1.85 12.35
N SER A 146 -6.59 1.33 13.10
CA SER A 146 -7.50 0.24 12.77
C SER A 146 -8.03 0.40 11.35
N PHE A 147 -7.42 -0.28 10.39
CA PHE A 147 -8.06 -0.62 9.12
C PHE A 147 -9.19 -1.59 9.45
N LYS A 148 -10.41 -1.09 9.54
CA LYS A 148 -11.60 -1.94 9.59
C LYS A 148 -12.58 -1.54 8.49
N VAL A 149 -12.96 -2.59 7.76
CA VAL A 149 -14.08 -2.73 6.84
C VAL A 149 -13.84 -2.29 5.38
N GLN A 150 -13.20 -3.20 4.65
CA GLN A 150 -13.62 -3.60 3.31
C GLN A 150 -13.76 -5.13 3.32
N ASP A 151 -14.68 -5.67 2.52
CA ASP A 151 -14.83 -7.12 2.30
C ASP A 151 -13.52 -7.68 1.71
N VAL A 152 -12.63 -8.07 2.61
CA VAL A 152 -11.26 -8.50 2.36
C VAL A 152 -11.13 -9.79 3.14
N GLY A 153 -10.75 -10.89 2.48
CA GLY A 153 -10.26 -12.05 3.20
C GLY A 153 -8.98 -11.61 3.93
N GLU A 154 -9.12 -11.18 5.19
CA GLU A 154 -7.98 -11.05 6.09
C GLU A 154 -7.29 -12.40 6.08
N GLY A 155 -6.04 -12.38 5.64
CA GLY A 155 -5.18 -13.52 5.81
C GLY A 155 -5.13 -13.96 7.27
N ASN A 156 -5.27 -15.25 7.55
CA ASN A 156 -5.32 -15.79 8.92
C ASN A 156 -4.02 -15.60 9.73
N PHE A 157 -3.02 -14.90 9.19
CA PHE A 157 -1.71 -14.78 9.82
C PHE A 157 -1.06 -13.40 9.62
N GLN A 158 -0.16 -13.06 10.55
CA GLN A 158 0.55 -11.79 10.55
C GLN A 158 2.01 -11.98 10.11
N ILE A 159 2.46 -11.09 9.23
CA ILE A 159 3.85 -10.96 8.84
C ILE A 159 4.53 -10.01 9.81
N ARG A 160 5.70 -10.40 10.34
CA ARG A 160 6.46 -9.60 11.30
C ARG A 160 7.69 -9.01 10.62
N LEU A 161 8.00 -7.76 10.93
CA LEU A 161 9.17 -7.05 10.42
C LEU A 161 10.20 -6.86 11.52
N TYR A 162 11.43 -7.32 11.32
CA TYR A 162 12.53 -7.11 12.26
C TYR A 162 13.65 -6.31 11.63
N GLN A 163 14.32 -5.50 12.44
CA GLN A 163 15.58 -4.89 12.04
C GLN A 163 16.68 -5.95 12.05
N GLY A 164 17.69 -5.77 11.20
CA GLY A 164 18.85 -6.65 11.20
C GLY A 164 20.08 -6.05 10.58
N ARG A 165 21.15 -6.84 10.60
CA ARG A 165 22.37 -6.59 9.82
C ARG A 165 23.05 -7.90 9.44
N ILE A 166 23.85 -7.85 8.40
CA ILE A 166 24.74 -8.96 8.04
C ILE A 166 25.92 -8.98 9.02
N SER A 167 26.17 -10.11 9.68
CA SER A 167 27.21 -10.27 10.70
C SER A 167 28.54 -10.76 10.13
N GLN A 168 28.52 -11.47 8.99
CA GLN A 168 29.68 -12.16 8.41
C GLN A 168 29.79 -11.96 6.89
N GLY A 169 30.96 -12.28 6.32
CA GLY A 169 31.20 -12.23 4.88
C GLY A 169 31.43 -10.81 4.32
N PRO A 170 31.52 -10.68 2.97
CA PRO A 170 31.90 -9.43 2.30
C PRO A 170 30.89 -8.29 2.46
N PHE A 171 29.68 -8.61 2.92
CA PHE A 171 28.60 -7.64 3.13
C PHE A 171 28.37 -7.32 4.61
N ARG A 172 29.30 -7.70 5.49
CA ARG A 172 29.21 -7.44 6.93
C ARG A 172 28.91 -5.96 7.21
N GLY A 173 27.98 -5.73 8.13
CA GLY A 173 27.50 -4.41 8.52
C GLY A 173 26.36 -3.86 7.67
N THR A 174 26.02 -4.50 6.54
CA THR A 174 24.87 -4.07 5.71
C THR A 174 23.58 -4.19 6.52
N PRO A 175 22.81 -3.09 6.66
CA PRO A 175 21.54 -3.13 7.37
C PRO A 175 20.49 -3.86 6.54
N VAL A 176 19.68 -4.68 7.20
CA VAL A 176 18.59 -5.43 6.58
C VAL A 176 17.29 -5.26 7.35
N VAL A 177 16.17 -5.48 6.68
CA VAL A 177 14.85 -5.67 7.28
C VAL A 177 14.46 -7.11 7.01
N PHE A 178 14.16 -7.86 8.06
CA PHE A 178 13.61 -9.20 7.94
C PHE A 178 12.10 -9.12 7.80
N LYS A 179 11.56 -9.80 6.81
CA LYS A 179 10.15 -10.11 6.68
C LYS A 179 9.95 -11.57 7.09
N VAL A 180 9.18 -11.79 8.14
CA VAL A 180 9.03 -13.09 8.78
C VAL A 180 7.63 -13.61 8.56
N TYR A 181 7.53 -14.68 7.79
CA TYR A 181 6.30 -15.43 7.60
C TYR A 181 6.20 -16.51 8.68
N PRO A 182 5.03 -16.68 9.30
CA PRO A 182 4.81 -17.76 10.23
C PRO A 182 4.90 -19.10 9.50
N GLY A 183 5.44 -20.12 10.16
CA GLY A 183 5.48 -21.46 9.58
C GLY A 183 4.10 -22.09 9.47
N GLN A 184 4.00 -23.16 8.68
CA GLN A 184 2.74 -23.84 8.33
C GLN A 184 1.78 -24.12 9.49
N GLN A 185 2.30 -24.39 10.70
CA GLN A 185 1.48 -24.66 11.89
C GLN A 185 0.62 -23.47 12.33
N VAL A 186 1.10 -22.24 12.09
CA VAL A 186 0.44 -21.00 12.48
C VAL A 186 -0.12 -20.28 11.26
N GLY A 187 0.65 -20.23 10.18
CA GLY A 187 0.31 -19.51 8.94
C GLY A 187 -0.46 -20.33 7.90
N GLY A 188 -0.60 -21.65 8.13
CA GLY A 188 -1.13 -22.55 7.11
C GLY A 188 -0.23 -22.64 5.87
N ILE A 189 -0.73 -23.33 4.85
CA ILE A 189 -0.03 -23.50 3.56
C ILE A 189 0.15 -22.15 2.84
N GLU A 190 -0.77 -21.21 3.07
CA GLU A 190 -0.76 -19.90 2.43
C GLU A 190 0.47 -19.06 2.81
N ALA A 191 0.89 -19.07 4.08
CA ALA A 191 2.09 -18.35 4.52
C ALA A 191 3.36 -18.84 3.83
N ASP A 192 3.51 -20.16 3.71
CA ASP A 192 4.66 -20.77 3.05
C ASP A 192 4.63 -20.48 1.54
N LEU A 193 3.47 -20.54 0.90
CA LEU A 193 3.31 -20.17 -0.51
C LEU A 193 3.69 -18.71 -0.76
N MET A 194 3.26 -17.79 0.10
CA MET A 194 3.59 -16.38 -0.02
C MET A 194 5.08 -16.10 0.19
N ALA A 195 5.69 -16.74 1.20
CA ALA A 195 7.12 -16.62 1.44
C ALA A 195 7.93 -17.16 0.26
N ALA A 196 7.56 -18.35 -0.24
CA ALA A 196 8.21 -18.98 -1.39
C ALA A 196 8.03 -18.14 -2.66
N ASN A 197 6.84 -17.59 -2.90
CA ASN A 197 6.59 -16.76 -4.07
C ASN A 197 7.38 -15.45 -4.02
N GLU A 198 7.43 -14.78 -2.87
CA GLU A 198 8.22 -13.55 -2.71
C GLU A 198 9.73 -13.81 -2.90
N LEU A 199 10.24 -14.90 -2.30
CA LEU A 199 11.62 -15.35 -2.50
C LEU A 199 11.91 -15.61 -3.99
N ASN A 200 11.05 -16.36 -4.67
CA ASN A 200 11.21 -16.72 -6.07
C ASN A 200 11.14 -15.50 -7.00
N ALA A 201 10.19 -14.59 -6.76
CA ALA A 201 10.04 -13.36 -7.53
C ALA A 201 11.30 -12.49 -7.45
N HIS A 202 11.81 -12.26 -6.24
CA HIS A 202 13.05 -11.51 -6.05
C HIS A 202 14.27 -12.24 -6.62
N ALA A 203 14.42 -13.54 -6.39
CA ALA A 203 15.53 -14.32 -6.92
C ALA A 203 15.56 -14.28 -8.46
N PHE A 204 14.38 -14.36 -9.10
CA PHE A 204 14.23 -14.26 -10.55
C PHE A 204 14.61 -12.87 -11.06
N LEU A 205 14.02 -11.81 -10.50
CA LEU A 205 14.26 -10.42 -10.92
C LEU A 205 15.71 -9.96 -10.67
N GLN A 206 16.41 -10.61 -9.74
CA GLN A 206 17.82 -10.33 -9.41
C GLN A 206 18.83 -11.24 -10.11
N SER A 207 18.36 -12.22 -10.89
CA SER A 207 19.24 -13.22 -11.51
C SER A 207 20.20 -12.62 -12.54
N ASN A 208 19.79 -11.55 -13.24
CA ASN A 208 20.61 -10.86 -14.22
C ASN A 208 21.33 -9.63 -13.61
N GLN A 209 22.60 -9.81 -13.24
CA GLN A 209 23.37 -8.77 -12.52
C GLN A 209 23.67 -7.52 -13.35
N ASN A 210 23.62 -7.62 -14.68
CA ASN A 210 23.88 -6.49 -15.58
C ASN A 210 22.67 -5.56 -15.74
N ASP A 211 21.50 -5.97 -15.25
CA ASP A 211 20.23 -5.28 -15.46
C ASP A 211 19.45 -5.04 -14.15
N ALA A 212 20.09 -5.18 -12.98
CA ALA A 212 19.40 -5.08 -11.70
C ALA A 212 18.74 -3.69 -11.49
N CYS A 213 17.41 -3.65 -11.51
CA CYS A 213 16.64 -2.42 -11.34
C CYS A 213 16.79 -1.84 -9.94
N GLN A 214 17.20 -0.57 -9.85
CA GLN A 214 17.34 0.14 -8.57
C GLN A 214 16.01 0.44 -7.89
N ASN A 215 14.91 0.41 -8.66
CA ASN A 215 13.54 0.68 -8.23
C ASN A 215 12.80 -0.58 -7.74
N ILE A 216 13.53 -1.67 -7.48
CA ILE A 216 13.04 -2.86 -6.81
C ILE A 216 13.85 -3.10 -5.53
N GLN A 217 13.17 -3.47 -4.45
CA GLN A 217 13.80 -3.81 -3.18
C GLN A 217 14.72 -5.02 -3.37
N LEU A 218 15.90 -4.96 -2.75
CA LEU A 218 16.91 -6.00 -2.91
C LEU A 218 16.76 -7.06 -1.82
N LEU A 219 16.47 -8.29 -2.22
CA LEU A 219 16.61 -9.48 -1.38
C LEU A 219 18.10 -9.82 -1.24
N VAL A 220 18.56 -9.82 0.01
CA VAL A 220 19.92 -10.19 0.41
C VAL A 220 20.05 -11.69 0.63
N GLY A 221 18.99 -12.31 1.13
CA GLY A 221 18.99 -13.71 1.50
C GLY A 221 17.77 -14.08 2.31
N GLY A 222 17.83 -15.23 2.96
CA GLY A 222 16.78 -15.70 3.85
C GLY A 222 17.08 -17.08 4.41
N PHE A 223 16.39 -17.46 5.48
CA PHE A 223 16.58 -18.74 6.15
C PHE A 223 15.25 -19.22 6.74
N GLU A 224 15.22 -20.51 7.09
CA GLU A 224 14.08 -21.13 7.76
C GLU A 224 14.47 -21.53 9.19
N THR A 225 13.58 -21.26 10.14
CA THR A 225 13.76 -21.70 11.52
C THR A 225 13.25 -23.13 11.72
N LYS A 226 13.65 -23.78 12.81
CA LYS A 226 13.10 -25.11 13.16
C LYS A 226 11.60 -25.13 13.38
N THR A 227 11.00 -23.98 13.65
CA THR A 227 9.54 -23.84 13.80
C THR A 227 8.85 -23.65 12.45
N GLY A 228 9.58 -23.71 11.34
CA GLY A 228 9.10 -23.55 9.97
C GLY A 228 8.91 -22.09 9.56
N GLU A 229 9.30 -21.11 10.38
CA GLU A 229 9.16 -19.70 10.00
C GLU A 229 10.14 -19.35 8.88
N GLN A 230 9.65 -18.66 7.87
CA GLN A 230 10.45 -18.21 6.73
C GLN A 230 10.89 -16.77 6.95
N TRP A 231 12.19 -16.55 7.05
CA TRP A 231 12.80 -15.25 7.30
C TRP A 231 13.46 -14.74 6.02
N LEU A 232 12.84 -13.77 5.35
CA LEU A 232 13.41 -13.14 4.16
C LEU A 232 14.13 -11.84 4.55
N ALA A 233 15.40 -11.72 4.17
CA ALA A 233 16.24 -10.58 4.50
C ALA A 233 16.34 -9.62 3.31
N PHE A 234 15.77 -8.43 3.46
CA PHE A 234 15.83 -7.36 2.47
C PHE A 234 16.83 -6.30 2.86
N ARG A 235 17.57 -5.74 1.90
CA ARG A 235 18.45 -4.61 2.18
C ARG A 235 17.64 -3.42 2.66
N ASN A 236 18.06 -2.81 3.76
CA ASN A 236 17.40 -1.63 4.30
C ASN A 236 17.85 -0.38 3.54
N ASP A 237 17.19 -0.11 2.42
CA ASP A 237 17.43 1.07 1.58
C ASP A 237 16.47 2.23 1.88
N GLY A 238 15.68 2.11 2.95
CA GLY A 238 14.62 3.04 3.31
C GLY A 238 13.63 2.35 4.24
N ILE A 239 13.09 3.12 5.18
CA ILE A 239 12.10 2.63 6.17
C ILE A 239 10.73 3.29 5.99
N TYR A 240 10.63 4.30 5.13
CA TYR A 240 9.40 5.03 4.88
C TYR A 240 8.69 4.47 3.67
N SER A 241 7.37 4.44 3.70
CA SER A 241 6.52 4.12 2.56
C SER A 241 6.00 5.39 1.87
N ALA A 242 5.44 5.26 0.67
CA ALA A 242 4.69 6.36 0.05
C ALA A 242 3.47 6.77 0.89
N ALA A 243 2.88 5.83 1.64
CA ALA A 243 1.82 6.14 2.60
C ALA A 243 2.31 7.01 3.77
N ASP A 244 3.48 6.71 4.33
CA ASP A 244 4.09 7.53 5.39
C ASP A 244 4.37 8.95 4.89
N TYR A 245 4.89 9.07 3.67
CA TYR A 245 5.12 10.36 3.04
C TYR A 245 3.83 11.16 2.86
N ALA A 246 2.78 10.53 2.32
CA ALA A 246 1.49 11.19 2.11
C ALA A 246 0.88 11.65 3.44
N LYS A 247 0.98 10.83 4.49
CA LYS A 247 0.54 11.18 5.85
C LYS A 247 1.30 12.38 6.42
N VAL A 248 2.63 12.39 6.31
CA VAL A 248 3.45 13.50 6.81
C VAL A 248 3.17 14.79 6.01
N SER A 249 2.98 14.67 4.70
CA SER A 249 2.70 15.80 3.82
C SER A 249 1.32 16.39 4.06
N SER A 250 0.27 15.57 4.23
CA SER A 250 -1.08 16.06 4.55
C SER A 250 -1.15 16.72 5.93
N GLN A 251 -0.44 16.18 6.92
CA GLN A 251 -0.30 16.82 8.23
C GLN A 251 0.45 18.15 8.16
N SER A 252 1.37 18.32 7.21
CA SER A 252 2.03 19.61 6.99
C SER A 252 1.07 20.63 6.37
N MET A 253 0.11 20.18 5.54
CA MET A 253 -0.95 21.03 5.00
C MET A 253 -1.92 21.50 6.10
N SER A 254 -2.31 20.62 7.02
CA SER A 254 -3.19 20.99 8.15
C SER A 254 -2.54 21.95 9.17
N LYS A 255 -1.22 22.09 9.13
CA LYS A 255 -0.47 23.03 9.99
C LYS A 255 -0.21 24.37 9.30
N ASP A 256 -0.71 24.55 8.08
CA ASP A 256 -0.67 25.82 7.35
C ASP A 256 -1.72 26.77 7.99
N PRO A 257 -1.31 27.83 8.70
CA PRO A 257 -2.19 28.59 9.55
C PRO A 257 -2.84 29.73 8.76
N ASP A 258 -3.87 29.42 7.98
CA ASP A 258 -4.80 30.48 7.54
C ASP A 258 -5.62 31.05 8.72
N HIS A 259 -5.51 30.47 9.93
CA HIS A 259 -6.14 30.96 11.17
C HIS A 259 -5.15 31.04 12.34
N GLY A 260 -4.38 32.13 12.40
CA GLY A 260 -3.77 32.64 13.63
C GLY A 260 -2.44 31.99 14.07
N ASP A 261 -1.40 32.82 14.13
CA ASP A 261 -0.07 32.58 14.73
C ASP A 261 0.93 31.66 13.99
N SER A 262 1.63 32.30 13.04
CA SER A 262 3.04 32.08 12.68
C SER A 262 3.45 30.77 11.99
N ARG A 263 3.57 30.81 10.65
CA ARG A 263 4.85 30.59 9.92
C ARG A 263 4.82 30.64 8.39
N PHE A 264 3.75 31.14 7.75
CA PHE A 264 3.81 31.50 6.33
C PHE A 264 3.35 32.95 6.10
N TRP A 265 4.12 33.91 6.61
CA TRP A 265 3.97 35.33 6.22
C TRP A 265 4.45 35.60 4.78
N ASN A 266 4.92 34.56 4.07
CA ASN A 266 5.56 34.65 2.78
C ASN A 266 4.91 33.70 1.75
N PRO A 267 4.07 34.22 0.83
CA PRO A 267 3.49 33.44 -0.27
C PRO A 267 4.53 32.72 -1.15
N PHE A 268 5.76 33.25 -1.24
CA PHE A 268 6.85 32.61 -1.99
C PHE A 268 7.32 31.30 -1.35
N ASP A 269 7.20 31.14 -0.03
CA ASP A 269 7.59 29.90 0.66
C ASP A 269 6.55 28.79 0.47
N LYS A 270 5.25 29.14 0.39
CA LYS A 270 4.16 28.21 0.08
C LYS A 270 4.25 27.70 -1.35
N ASP A 271 4.42 28.59 -2.33
CA ASP A 271 4.57 28.20 -3.73
C ASP A 271 5.83 27.35 -3.95
N LEU A 272 6.96 27.70 -3.32
CA LEU A 272 8.18 26.89 -3.37
C LEU A 272 7.98 25.50 -2.75
N THR A 273 7.24 25.41 -1.64
CA THR A 273 6.93 24.14 -0.98
C THR A 273 6.06 23.27 -1.90
N LEU A 274 5.01 23.83 -2.49
CA LEU A 274 4.14 23.10 -3.42
C LEU A 274 4.91 22.66 -4.67
N ARG A 275 5.79 23.49 -5.24
CA ARG A 275 6.66 23.09 -6.37
C ARG A 275 7.55 21.91 -6.01
N ARG A 276 8.21 21.95 -4.84
CA ARG A 276 9.04 20.84 -4.35
C ARG A 276 8.24 19.57 -4.15
N ARG A 277 7.03 19.68 -3.59
CA ARG A 277 6.10 18.56 -3.41
C ARG A 277 5.71 17.94 -4.74
N ARG A 278 5.31 18.76 -5.73
CA ARG A 278 4.99 18.29 -7.09
C ARG A 278 6.18 17.54 -7.70
N TYR A 279 7.38 18.11 -7.64
CA TYR A 279 8.59 17.45 -8.12
C TYR A 279 8.88 16.12 -7.39
N PHE A 280 8.75 16.10 -6.06
CA PHE A 280 8.95 14.90 -5.26
C PHE A 280 7.94 13.80 -5.62
N VAL A 281 6.65 14.13 -5.68
CA VAL A 281 5.56 13.21 -6.06
C VAL A 281 5.77 12.66 -7.48
N THR A 282 6.13 13.51 -8.45
CA THR A 282 6.43 13.04 -9.80
C THR A 282 7.65 12.12 -9.81
N LYS A 283 8.73 12.44 -9.10
CA LYS A 283 9.90 11.55 -8.97
C LYS A 283 9.56 10.23 -8.31
N LEU A 284 8.69 10.25 -7.30
CA LEU A 284 8.18 9.07 -6.62
C LEU A 284 7.49 8.16 -7.64
N PHE A 285 6.48 8.69 -8.33
CA PHE A 285 5.71 7.91 -9.29
C PHE A 285 6.55 7.42 -10.48
N GLN A 286 7.43 8.26 -11.02
CA GLN A 286 8.39 7.83 -12.06
C GLN A 286 9.26 6.65 -11.60
N GLY A 287 9.75 6.68 -10.36
CA GLY A 287 10.56 5.57 -9.82
C GLY A 287 9.75 4.28 -9.70
N THR A 288 8.51 4.38 -9.21
CA THR A 288 7.57 3.25 -9.15
C THR A 288 7.35 2.66 -10.55
N MET A 289 7.05 3.49 -11.55
CA MET A 289 6.81 3.03 -12.91
C MET A 289 8.04 2.43 -13.59
N ARG A 290 9.27 2.90 -13.27
CA ARG A 290 10.51 2.25 -13.71
C ARG A 290 10.67 0.85 -13.12
N GLY A 291 10.30 0.68 -11.85
CA GLY A 291 10.27 -0.64 -11.22
C GLY A 291 9.27 -1.57 -11.91
N LEU A 292 8.06 -1.04 -12.19
CA LEU A 292 6.98 -1.82 -12.80
C LEU A 292 7.29 -2.20 -14.25
N ALA A 293 7.82 -1.27 -15.05
CA ALA A 293 8.28 -1.54 -16.41
C ALA A 293 9.33 -2.65 -16.43
N TYR A 294 10.32 -2.60 -15.54
CA TYR A 294 11.31 -3.66 -15.42
C TYR A 294 10.68 -5.02 -15.07
N MET A 295 9.68 -5.06 -14.18
CA MET A 295 8.97 -6.32 -13.88
C MET A 295 8.25 -6.84 -15.11
N HIS A 296 7.51 -5.99 -15.83
CA HIS A 296 6.76 -6.36 -17.04
C HIS A 296 7.68 -6.85 -18.17
N ASP A 297 8.83 -6.21 -18.36
CA ASP A 297 9.86 -6.62 -19.34
C ASP A 297 10.50 -7.97 -18.98
N ASN A 298 10.43 -8.37 -17.71
CA ASN A 298 10.91 -9.64 -17.20
C ASN A 298 9.76 -10.65 -16.94
N ASP A 299 8.60 -10.50 -17.60
CA ASP A 299 7.45 -11.40 -17.47
C ASP A 299 6.97 -11.60 -16.03
N ARG A 300 7.04 -10.54 -15.22
CA ARG A 300 6.56 -10.52 -13.83
C ARG A 300 5.53 -9.42 -13.63
N LEU A 301 4.43 -9.78 -12.96
CA LEU A 301 3.44 -8.83 -12.47
C LEU A 301 3.67 -8.53 -10.99
N HIS A 302 3.20 -7.37 -10.52
CA HIS A 302 3.26 -6.99 -9.11
C HIS A 302 2.04 -7.47 -8.32
N GLN A 303 0.81 -7.19 -8.82
CA GLN A 303 -0.47 -7.70 -8.27
C GLN A 303 -0.77 -7.33 -6.81
N SER A 304 -0.23 -6.20 -6.36
CA SER A 304 -0.43 -5.69 -5.00
C SER A 304 0.05 -4.25 -4.88
N LEU A 305 0.01 -3.50 -5.99
CA LEU A 305 0.62 -2.19 -6.08
C LEU A 305 -0.24 -1.16 -5.34
N GLY A 306 0.41 -0.43 -4.45
CA GLY A 306 -0.23 0.60 -3.64
C GLY A 306 0.75 1.38 -2.77
N PRO A 307 0.28 2.35 -1.97
CA PRO A 307 1.14 3.27 -1.22
C PRO A 307 2.12 2.61 -0.26
N TYR A 308 1.77 1.44 0.31
CA TYR A 308 2.65 0.69 1.21
C TYR A 308 3.69 -0.18 0.48
N SER A 309 3.40 -0.56 -0.77
CA SER A 309 4.29 -1.36 -1.62
C SER A 309 5.47 -0.58 -2.21
N VAL A 310 5.59 0.72 -1.89
CA VAL A 310 6.67 1.60 -2.38
C VAL A 310 7.49 2.13 -1.21
N VAL A 311 8.74 1.71 -1.12
CA VAL A 311 9.72 2.18 -0.10
C VAL A 311 10.49 3.40 -0.60
N LEU A 312 10.68 4.36 0.28
CA LEU A 312 11.42 5.60 0.04
C LEU A 312 12.68 5.65 0.93
N ASN A 313 13.80 6.04 0.32
CA ASN A 313 15.04 6.29 1.03
C ASN A 313 15.06 7.65 1.77
N THR A 314 14.19 8.59 1.36
CA THR A 314 14.02 9.90 1.99
C THR A 314 12.58 10.37 1.78
N MET A 315 12.03 11.12 2.74
CA MET A 315 10.76 11.86 2.60
C MET A 315 10.99 13.38 2.48
N VAL A 316 12.25 13.80 2.39
CA VAL A 316 12.63 15.20 2.36
C VAL A 316 12.50 15.73 0.93
N GLU A 317 11.47 16.55 0.68
CA GLU A 317 11.12 17.04 -0.66
C GLU A 317 12.26 17.79 -1.38
N LYS A 318 13.08 18.53 -0.62
CA LYS A 318 14.27 19.24 -1.11
C LYS A 318 15.40 18.29 -1.57
N GLU A 319 15.34 17.02 -1.21
CA GLU A 319 16.29 15.98 -1.64
C GLU A 319 15.70 15.07 -2.73
N ALA A 320 14.60 15.47 -3.38
CA ALA A 320 13.93 14.69 -4.42
C ALA A 320 14.85 14.19 -5.55
N ALA A 321 15.95 14.89 -5.84
CA ALA A 321 16.96 14.44 -6.81
C ALA A 321 17.66 13.12 -6.41
N TYR A 322 17.71 12.81 -5.12
CA TYR A 322 18.28 11.60 -4.55
C TYR A 322 17.21 10.55 -4.18
N LEU A 323 15.93 10.84 -4.44
CA LEU A 323 14.84 9.92 -4.19
C LEU A 323 14.96 8.70 -5.13
N VAL A 324 14.97 7.51 -4.54
CA VAL A 324 14.92 6.23 -5.26
C VAL A 324 13.78 5.41 -4.67
N PRO A 325 12.56 5.52 -5.24
CA PRO A 325 11.40 4.73 -4.86
C PRO A 325 11.62 3.28 -5.24
N ARG A 326 11.22 2.33 -4.39
CA ARG A 326 11.42 0.89 -4.62
C ARG A 326 10.15 0.08 -4.37
N LEU A 327 9.76 -0.71 -5.36
CA LEU A 327 8.72 -1.72 -5.23
C LEU A 327 9.15 -2.82 -4.26
N ARG A 328 8.21 -3.28 -3.44
CA ARG A 328 8.35 -4.37 -2.45
C ARG A 328 7.05 -5.18 -2.35
N ASP A 329 7.04 -6.18 -1.49
CA ASP A 329 5.89 -7.04 -1.21
C ASP A 329 5.45 -7.88 -2.43
N LEU A 330 6.43 -8.57 -3.01
CA LEU A 330 6.25 -9.44 -4.18
C LEU A 330 5.63 -10.82 -3.85
N ALA A 331 5.01 -10.99 -2.68
CA ALA A 331 4.31 -12.22 -2.29
C ALA A 331 3.19 -12.63 -3.25
N PHE A 332 2.57 -11.67 -3.95
CA PHE A 332 1.52 -11.91 -4.94
C PHE A 332 2.02 -11.80 -6.38
N ALA A 333 3.33 -11.59 -6.59
CA ALA A 333 3.87 -11.44 -7.93
C ALA A 333 3.59 -12.69 -8.78
N VAL A 334 3.22 -12.48 -10.04
CA VAL A 334 2.79 -13.57 -10.93
C VAL A 334 3.78 -13.73 -12.09
N ASP A 335 4.10 -14.97 -12.41
CA ASP A 335 4.84 -15.36 -13.62
C ASP A 335 3.90 -15.35 -14.82
N VAL A 336 4.18 -14.57 -15.84
CA VAL A 336 3.34 -14.49 -17.06
C VAL A 336 4.04 -15.00 -18.30
N ARG A 337 5.11 -15.78 -18.15
CA ARG A 337 5.69 -16.55 -19.26
C ARG A 337 4.65 -17.56 -19.77
N TYR A 338 4.59 -17.75 -21.09
CA TYR A 338 3.56 -18.61 -21.72
C TYR A 338 3.43 -20.02 -21.10
N PRO A 339 4.51 -20.76 -20.78
CA PRO A 339 4.38 -22.08 -20.16
C PRO A 339 3.69 -22.05 -18.79
N GLN A 340 3.76 -20.93 -18.07
CA GLN A 340 3.16 -20.74 -16.75
C GLN A 340 1.68 -20.36 -16.85
N LEU A 341 1.26 -19.76 -17.98
CA LEU A 341 -0.13 -19.40 -18.24
C LEU A 341 -0.96 -20.55 -18.83
N GLU A 342 -0.28 -21.52 -19.46
CA GLU A 342 -0.90 -22.74 -20.00
C GLU A 342 -1.15 -23.80 -18.92
N ASN A 343 -0.33 -23.81 -17.87
CA ASN A 343 -0.52 -24.67 -16.70
C ASN A 343 -1.51 -24.04 -15.71
N ASP A 344 -2.20 -24.87 -14.94
CA ASP A 344 -3.13 -24.40 -13.91
C ASP A 344 -2.45 -23.37 -13.01
N SER A 345 -3.01 -22.17 -13.03
CA SER A 345 -2.49 -21.02 -12.31
C SER A 345 -2.54 -21.26 -10.81
N GLY A 346 -1.42 -21.04 -10.11
CA GLY A 346 -1.33 -21.25 -8.67
C GLY A 346 -2.37 -20.47 -7.88
N THR A 347 -2.73 -20.98 -6.69
CA THR A 347 -3.81 -20.48 -5.81
C THR A 347 -3.73 -18.98 -5.53
N LEU A 348 -2.53 -18.41 -5.40
CA LEU A 348 -2.33 -16.97 -5.16
C LEU A 348 -2.83 -16.08 -6.33
N SER A 349 -2.86 -16.62 -7.54
CA SER A 349 -3.22 -15.89 -8.77
C SER A 349 -4.64 -16.18 -9.27
N GLU A 350 -5.40 -17.04 -8.58
CA GLU A 350 -6.75 -17.44 -8.99
C GLU A 350 -7.69 -16.23 -9.15
N GLY A 351 -7.63 -15.29 -8.21
CA GLY A 351 -8.41 -14.05 -8.27
C GLY A 351 -8.14 -13.23 -9.54
N LEU A 352 -6.85 -13.08 -9.91
CA LEU A 352 -6.43 -12.40 -11.14
C LEU A 352 -7.03 -13.07 -12.38
N TRP A 353 -6.93 -14.39 -12.49
CA TRP A 353 -7.40 -15.09 -13.69
C TRP A 353 -8.91 -15.19 -13.78
N ARG A 354 -9.61 -15.19 -12.63
CA ARG A 354 -11.06 -15.03 -12.59
C ARG A 354 -11.48 -13.69 -13.15
N ARG A 355 -10.79 -12.60 -12.79
CA ARG A 355 -11.03 -11.28 -13.39
C ARG A 355 -10.71 -11.23 -14.87
N ALA A 356 -9.58 -11.80 -15.28
CA ALA A 356 -9.19 -11.86 -16.68
C ALA A 356 -10.29 -12.53 -17.51
N SER A 357 -10.80 -13.67 -17.05
CA SER A 357 -11.89 -14.40 -17.69
C SER A 357 -13.18 -13.58 -17.75
N ALA A 358 -13.54 -12.87 -16.67
CA ALA A 358 -14.70 -11.97 -16.63
C ALA A 358 -14.57 -10.78 -17.60
N ALA A 359 -13.34 -10.32 -17.87
CA ALA A 359 -13.04 -9.28 -18.86
C ALA A 359 -12.89 -9.83 -20.30
N GLY A 360 -13.13 -11.12 -20.50
CA GLY A 360 -13.05 -11.78 -21.80
C GLY A 360 -11.62 -12.09 -22.26
N ALA A 361 -10.66 -12.23 -21.35
CA ALA A 361 -9.30 -12.65 -21.64
C ALA A 361 -9.14 -14.16 -21.38
N PHE A 362 -9.24 -14.97 -22.45
CA PHE A 362 -9.27 -16.43 -22.33
C PHE A 362 -7.99 -17.09 -22.81
N THR A 363 -7.33 -16.52 -23.82
CA THR A 363 -6.07 -17.05 -24.33
C THR A 363 -4.88 -16.68 -23.43
N PRO A 364 -3.77 -17.44 -23.43
CA PRO A 364 -2.57 -17.07 -22.68
C PRO A 364 -2.06 -15.66 -23.02
N MET A 365 -2.14 -15.26 -24.28
CA MET A 365 -1.76 -13.91 -24.72
C MET A 365 -2.66 -12.84 -24.11
N GLU A 366 -3.98 -13.04 -24.12
CA GLU A 366 -4.92 -12.09 -23.51
C GLU A 366 -4.79 -12.05 -21.99
N LYS A 367 -4.56 -13.19 -21.33
CA LYS A 367 -4.29 -13.24 -19.88
C LYS A 367 -3.04 -12.46 -19.52
N ARG A 368 -1.95 -12.61 -20.28
CA ARG A 368 -0.73 -11.81 -20.12
C ARG A 368 -1.02 -10.32 -20.26
N ALA A 369 -1.72 -9.92 -21.32
CA ALA A 369 -2.11 -8.53 -21.56
C ALA A 369 -3.01 -7.98 -20.44
N PHE A 370 -3.98 -8.78 -19.96
CA PHE A 370 -4.85 -8.43 -18.86
C PHE A 370 -4.06 -8.18 -17.58
N GLY A 371 -3.17 -9.10 -17.19
CA GLY A 371 -2.40 -8.96 -15.96
C GLY A 371 -1.48 -7.73 -15.96
N ILE A 372 -0.83 -7.43 -17.11
CA ILE A 372 -0.06 -6.20 -17.29
C ILE A 372 -0.97 -4.97 -17.11
N ALA A 373 -2.13 -4.98 -17.76
CA ALA A 373 -3.11 -3.89 -17.68
C ALA A 373 -3.74 -3.75 -16.28
N ASP A 374 -3.79 -4.82 -15.49
CA ASP A 374 -4.29 -4.81 -14.10
C ASP A 374 -3.29 -4.11 -13.17
N ASP A 375 -2.00 -4.40 -13.30
CA ASP A 375 -0.94 -3.64 -12.58
C ASP A 375 -0.98 -2.13 -12.94
N ILE A 376 -1.27 -1.80 -14.20
CA ILE A 376 -1.39 -0.40 -14.66
C ILE A 376 -2.61 0.30 -14.04
N TYR A 377 -3.70 -0.44 -13.82
CA TYR A 377 -4.86 0.10 -13.13
C TYR A 377 -4.53 0.43 -11.67
N GLU A 378 -3.86 -0.48 -10.96
CA GLU A 378 -3.38 -0.23 -9.59
C GLU A 378 -2.40 0.95 -9.54
N ALA A 379 -1.52 1.08 -10.54
CA ALA A 379 -0.64 2.23 -10.68
C ALA A 379 -1.41 3.54 -10.90
N GLY A 380 -2.55 3.50 -11.61
CA GLY A 380 -3.44 4.64 -11.78
C GLY A 380 -4.05 5.08 -10.45
N LEU A 381 -4.51 4.14 -9.63
CA LEU A 381 -5.01 4.44 -8.29
C LEU A 381 -3.91 5.00 -7.38
N LEU A 382 -2.69 4.48 -7.48
CA LEU A 382 -1.53 5.05 -6.79
C LEU A 382 -1.22 6.48 -7.26
N LEU A 383 -1.32 6.77 -8.57
CA LEU A 383 -1.15 8.13 -9.08
C LEU A 383 -2.20 9.07 -8.48
N ALA A 384 -3.48 8.68 -8.48
CA ALA A 384 -4.54 9.46 -7.86
C ALA A 384 -4.26 9.69 -6.37
N TYR A 385 -3.87 8.63 -5.63
CA TYR A 385 -3.50 8.72 -4.21
C TYR A 385 -2.41 9.78 -3.98
N LEU A 386 -1.35 9.72 -4.78
CA LEU A 386 -0.22 10.64 -4.68
C LEU A 386 -0.55 12.06 -5.15
N ALA A 387 -1.55 12.22 -6.02
CA ALA A 387 -2.02 13.51 -6.49
C ALA A 387 -2.89 14.23 -5.46
N PHE A 388 -3.67 13.51 -4.65
CA PHE A 388 -4.58 14.15 -3.69
C PHE A 388 -4.02 14.19 -2.27
N LEU A 389 -3.59 13.05 -1.72
CA LEU A 389 -3.32 12.97 -0.28
C LEU A 389 -2.15 13.86 0.19
N PRO A 390 -1.00 13.92 -0.51
CA PRO A 390 0.06 14.86 -0.14
C PRO A 390 -0.34 16.34 -0.22
N PHE A 391 -1.41 16.67 -0.94
CA PHE A 391 -1.80 18.04 -1.28
C PHE A 391 -3.05 18.54 -0.53
N CYS A 392 -3.76 17.67 0.18
CA CYS A 392 -4.90 18.05 1.01
C CYS A 392 -4.57 18.00 2.51
N GLU A 393 -5.40 18.64 3.33
CA GLU A 393 -5.31 18.54 4.78
C GLU A 393 -5.57 17.10 5.27
N ALA A 394 -4.88 16.70 6.34
CA ALA A 394 -5.07 15.41 6.99
C ALA A 394 -6.53 15.21 7.40
N GLY A 395 -7.10 14.05 7.07
CA GLY A 395 -8.49 13.72 7.34
C GLY A 395 -9.50 14.17 6.27
N THR A 396 -9.07 14.97 5.28
CA THR A 396 -9.93 15.34 4.13
C THR A 396 -10.26 14.14 3.27
N MET A 397 -9.25 13.32 2.98
CA MET A 397 -9.35 12.17 2.10
C MET A 397 -8.40 11.07 2.58
N ASP A 398 -8.88 9.82 2.55
CA ASP A 398 -8.05 8.63 2.74
C ASP A 398 -8.07 7.76 1.47
N SER A 399 -7.25 6.70 1.45
CA SER A 399 -7.14 5.80 0.30
C SER A 399 -8.47 5.18 -0.11
N LEU A 400 -9.29 4.79 0.88
CA LEU A 400 -10.56 4.13 0.66
C LEU A 400 -11.59 5.08 0.07
N SER A 401 -11.66 6.30 0.60
CA SER A 401 -12.58 7.34 0.18
C SER A 401 -12.25 7.80 -1.24
N LEU A 402 -10.97 8.02 -1.55
CA LEU A 402 -10.54 8.35 -2.92
C LEU A 402 -10.93 7.27 -3.92
N GLN A 403 -10.68 6.02 -3.56
CA GLN A 403 -10.94 4.91 -4.46
C GLN A 403 -12.46 4.68 -4.63
N ARG A 404 -13.27 4.81 -3.58
CA ARG A 404 -14.75 4.82 -3.68
C ARG A 404 -15.25 5.97 -4.55
N LEU A 405 -14.64 7.15 -4.42
CA LEU A 405 -14.99 8.33 -5.23
C LEU A 405 -14.80 8.02 -6.72
N LEU A 406 -13.63 7.47 -7.09
CA LEU A 406 -13.29 7.12 -8.46
C LEU A 406 -14.15 5.97 -8.98
N GLU A 407 -14.20 4.85 -8.27
CA GLU A 407 -14.77 3.60 -8.79
C GLU A 407 -16.29 3.49 -8.64
N ASN A 408 -16.84 3.98 -7.52
CA ASN A 408 -18.26 3.79 -7.20
C ASN A 408 -19.08 5.04 -7.48
N THR A 409 -18.61 6.21 -7.03
CA THR A 409 -19.37 7.46 -7.16
C THR A 409 -19.36 7.96 -8.59
N PHE A 410 -18.18 8.18 -9.17
CA PHE A 410 -18.04 8.66 -10.55
C PHE A 410 -17.85 7.55 -11.57
N GLN A 411 -17.71 6.30 -11.11
CA GLN A 411 -17.59 5.13 -11.99
C GLN A 411 -16.51 5.29 -13.08
N LEU A 412 -15.38 5.88 -12.70
CA LEU A 412 -14.21 6.17 -13.54
C LEU A 412 -14.42 7.28 -14.59
N ASP A 413 -15.46 8.11 -14.42
CA ASP A 413 -15.59 9.40 -15.11
C ASP A 413 -14.69 10.44 -14.44
N LEU A 414 -13.50 10.66 -15.01
CA LEU A 414 -12.54 11.57 -14.41
C LEU A 414 -12.82 13.04 -14.68
N GLU A 415 -13.63 13.37 -15.69
CA GLU A 415 -14.06 14.76 -15.89
C GLU A 415 -15.04 15.16 -14.79
N ALA A 416 -16.04 14.32 -14.51
CA ALA A 416 -16.96 14.54 -13.40
C ALA A 416 -16.23 14.54 -12.04
N THR A 417 -15.22 13.67 -11.87
CA THR A 417 -14.37 13.67 -10.68
C THR A 417 -13.61 14.98 -10.55
N ARG A 418 -13.04 15.50 -11.64
CA ARG A 418 -12.31 16.76 -11.66
C ARG A 418 -13.22 17.93 -11.28
N GLU A 419 -14.42 18.02 -11.86
CA GLU A 419 -15.41 19.05 -11.51
C GLU A 419 -15.79 19.01 -10.02
N TYR A 420 -16.02 17.82 -9.48
CA TYR A 420 -16.29 17.64 -8.05
C TYR A 420 -15.12 18.10 -7.18
N CYS A 421 -13.89 17.70 -7.52
CA CYS A 421 -12.70 18.10 -6.76
C CYS A 421 -12.38 19.60 -6.90
N LEU A 422 -12.74 20.23 -8.02
CA LEU A 422 -12.62 21.69 -8.19
C LEU A 422 -13.58 22.47 -7.29
N ALA A 423 -14.72 21.88 -6.93
CA ALA A 423 -15.71 22.50 -6.07
C ALA A 423 -15.36 22.41 -4.56
N ASP A 424 -14.38 21.60 -4.18
CA ASP A 424 -13.87 21.48 -2.80
C ASP A 424 -12.48 22.12 -2.69
N ASP A 425 -12.40 23.29 -2.06
CA ASP A 425 -11.15 24.06 -1.90
C ASP A 425 -10.01 23.23 -1.27
N ARG A 426 -10.34 22.23 -0.45
CA ARG A 426 -9.36 21.36 0.22
C ARG A 426 -8.66 20.39 -0.74
N LEU A 427 -9.22 20.17 -1.94
CA LEU A 427 -8.70 19.26 -2.97
C LEU A 427 -8.04 20.02 -4.13
N LEU A 428 -8.13 21.36 -4.14
CA LEU A 428 -7.72 22.20 -5.26
C LEU A 428 -6.25 22.06 -5.64
N GLU A 429 -5.33 21.88 -4.68
CA GLU A 429 -3.92 21.68 -4.98
C GLU A 429 -3.63 20.35 -5.69
N GLY A 430 -4.41 19.32 -5.40
CA GLY A 430 -4.33 18.05 -6.13
C GLY A 430 -4.83 18.19 -7.56
N VAL A 431 -5.92 18.93 -7.77
CA VAL A 431 -6.41 19.26 -9.11
C VAL A 431 -5.37 20.07 -9.89
N ARG A 432 -4.80 21.12 -9.28
CA ARG A 432 -3.75 21.95 -9.90
C ARG A 432 -2.51 21.12 -10.29
N TYR A 433 -2.17 20.09 -9.52
CA TYR A 433 -1.09 19.18 -9.88
C TYR A 433 -1.44 18.34 -11.11
N LEU A 434 -2.66 17.79 -11.20
CA LEU A 434 -3.10 17.02 -12.37
C LEU A 434 -3.38 17.88 -13.62
N ASP A 435 -3.71 19.17 -13.42
CA ASP A 435 -3.91 20.16 -14.49
C ASP A 435 -2.60 20.61 -15.17
N LEU A 436 -1.45 20.26 -14.59
CA LEU A 436 -0.15 20.61 -15.17
C LEU A 436 -0.04 20.13 -16.62
N ARG A 437 0.51 21.00 -17.47
CA ARG A 437 0.74 20.75 -18.90
C ARG A 437 -0.56 20.44 -19.65
N ASP A 438 -1.55 21.30 -19.42
CA ASP A 438 -2.85 21.25 -20.09
C ASP A 438 -3.57 19.93 -19.78
N ASN A 439 -3.93 19.73 -18.51
CA ASN A 439 -4.68 18.56 -18.02
C ASN A 439 -4.00 17.20 -18.25
N ALA A 440 -2.67 17.17 -18.45
CA ALA A 440 -1.95 15.94 -18.77
C ALA A 440 -2.03 14.87 -17.66
N GLY A 441 -2.17 15.28 -16.40
CA GLY A 441 -2.32 14.34 -15.29
C GLY A 441 -3.67 13.62 -15.34
N TRP A 442 -4.75 14.35 -15.65
CA TRP A 442 -6.08 13.81 -15.83
C TRP A 442 -6.18 12.89 -17.05
N GLU A 443 -5.60 13.30 -18.18
CA GLU A 443 -5.51 12.46 -19.39
C GLU A 443 -4.81 11.13 -19.09
N LEU A 444 -3.66 11.18 -18.39
CA LEU A 444 -2.92 9.99 -18.00
C LEU A 444 -3.75 9.09 -17.08
N LEU A 445 -4.38 9.68 -16.07
CA LEU A 445 -5.20 8.93 -15.12
C LEU A 445 -6.38 8.26 -15.82
N GLN A 446 -7.00 8.93 -16.81
CA GLN A 446 -8.12 8.40 -17.59
C GLN A 446 -7.70 7.21 -18.45
N ALA A 447 -6.49 7.26 -19.01
CA ALA A 447 -5.92 6.16 -19.78
C ALA A 447 -5.58 4.95 -18.88
N MET A 448 -4.99 5.18 -17.70
CA MET A 448 -4.61 4.12 -16.76
C MET A 448 -5.82 3.45 -16.11
N LEU A 449 -6.85 4.22 -15.76
CA LEU A 449 -8.09 3.73 -15.16
C LEU A 449 -9.17 3.34 -16.18
N ASN A 450 -8.79 3.10 -17.45
CA ASN A 450 -9.76 2.72 -18.47
C ASN A 450 -10.46 1.39 -18.09
N ARG A 451 -11.80 1.34 -18.25
CA ARG A 451 -12.59 0.12 -17.99
C ARG A 451 -12.18 -1.03 -18.91
N ASP A 452 -11.86 -0.72 -20.16
CA ASP A 452 -11.35 -1.71 -21.11
C ASP A 452 -9.84 -1.85 -20.92
N PHE A 453 -9.42 -2.99 -20.36
CA PHE A 453 -8.01 -3.27 -20.09
C PHE A 453 -7.14 -3.18 -21.35
N ARG A 454 -7.71 -3.42 -22.53
CA ARG A 454 -7.00 -3.36 -23.82
C ARG A 454 -6.59 -1.94 -24.21
N LYS A 455 -7.24 -0.92 -23.62
CA LYS A 455 -6.95 0.50 -23.87
C LYS A 455 -5.97 1.10 -22.86
N ARG A 456 -5.59 0.34 -21.83
CA ARG A 456 -4.64 0.83 -20.83
C ARG A 456 -3.23 0.87 -21.42
N PRO A 457 -2.43 1.90 -21.09
CA PRO A 457 -1.05 2.01 -21.58
C PRO A 457 -0.15 0.95 -20.94
N THR A 458 1.01 0.70 -21.54
CA THR A 458 2.09 -0.05 -20.89
C THR A 458 2.81 0.82 -19.86
N ALA A 459 3.57 0.21 -18.94
CA ALA A 459 4.36 0.95 -17.95
C ALA A 459 5.36 1.92 -18.62
N GLU A 460 5.97 1.50 -19.73
CA GLU A 460 6.87 2.34 -20.53
C GLU A 460 6.13 3.52 -21.20
N ALA A 461 4.92 3.30 -21.71
CA ALA A 461 4.11 4.38 -22.26
C ALA A 461 3.71 5.41 -21.19
N VAL A 462 3.41 4.96 -19.96
CA VAL A 462 3.18 5.85 -18.81
C VAL A 462 4.42 6.68 -18.50
N LEU A 463 5.62 6.08 -18.45
CA LEU A 463 6.87 6.81 -18.19
C LEU A 463 7.16 7.91 -19.20
N ASN A 464 6.82 7.65 -20.48
CA ASN A 464 7.03 8.59 -21.56
C ASN A 464 5.91 9.64 -21.70
N HIS A 465 4.81 9.49 -20.96
CA HIS A 465 3.69 10.43 -20.99
C HIS A 465 4.13 11.85 -20.63
N ARG A 466 3.58 12.86 -21.34
CA ARG A 466 3.96 14.28 -21.18
C ARG A 466 3.81 14.81 -19.76
N PHE A 467 2.94 14.21 -18.96
CA PHE A 467 2.79 14.53 -17.54
C PHE A 467 4.06 14.23 -16.74
N LEU A 468 4.71 13.09 -17.00
CA LEU A 468 5.91 12.65 -16.30
C LEU A 468 7.20 13.08 -16.98
N SER A 469 7.25 13.12 -18.32
CA SER A 469 8.51 13.26 -19.07
C SER A 469 9.00 14.70 -19.27
N GLY A 470 8.14 15.71 -19.09
CA GLY A 470 8.53 17.10 -19.34
C GLY A 470 9.56 17.63 -18.33
N SER A 471 10.47 18.44 -18.87
CA SER A 471 11.73 18.90 -18.26
C SER A 471 11.58 19.98 -17.17
N SER A 472 10.36 20.36 -16.78
CA SER A 472 10.10 21.47 -15.86
C SER A 472 8.95 21.14 -14.90
N LEU A 473 9.30 20.95 -13.62
CA LEU A 473 8.40 20.92 -12.46
C LEU A 473 8.95 21.89 -11.42
#